data_AF-A0A9D6JVC5-F1
#
_entry.id   AF-A0A9D6JVC5-F1
#
_cell.length_a   1.000
_cell.length_b   1.000
_cell.length_c   1.000
_cell.angle_alpha   90.00
_cell.angle_beta   90.00
_cell.angle_gamma   90.00
#
_symmetry.space_group_name_H-M   'P 1'
#
loop_
_entity.id
_entity.type
_entity.pdbx_description
1 polymer ?
#
loop_
_entity_poly.entity_id
_entity_poly.type
_entity_poly.pdbx_seq_one_letter_code
_entity_poly.pdbx_strand_id
1 'polypeptide(L)'
;MKNTDSLADTWLKKRGLNVHTFSTTRIEIVRAQMVAKLLLSDYGKYLSTDQIEALHEFQRTAANGKKVVKITDGVCFKIMNMMTAVNRKIFMQHRKLAKRSNRPVAQ
;
A
#
# COMPACT_ATOMS: atom_id res chain seq x y z
N MET A 1 -9.43 -29.04 -15.61
CA MET A 1 -8.29 -28.17 -15.24
C MET A 1 -8.85 -26.81 -14.82
N LYS A 2 -8.76 -26.43 -13.54
CA LYS A 2 -9.16 -25.08 -13.11
C LYS A 2 -7.99 -24.13 -13.40
N ASN A 3 -8.20 -23.22 -14.35
CA ASN A 3 -7.30 -22.18 -14.86
C ASN A 3 -6.42 -21.55 -13.77
N THR A 4 -5.14 -21.92 -13.72
CA THR A 4 -4.12 -21.24 -12.90
C THR A 4 -4.01 -19.75 -13.24
N ASP A 5 -4.21 -19.42 -14.51
CA ASP A 5 -4.20 -18.05 -15.03
C ASP A 5 -5.32 -17.21 -14.39
N SER A 6 -6.49 -17.82 -14.14
CA SER A 6 -7.61 -17.14 -13.46
C SER A 6 -7.30 -16.85 -11.99
N LEU A 7 -6.50 -17.67 -11.31
CA LEU A 7 -6.11 -17.45 -9.92
C LEU A 7 -5.05 -16.35 -9.81
N ALA A 8 -4.04 -16.40 -10.68
CA ALA A 8 -2.98 -15.40 -10.76
C ALA A 8 -3.56 -14.00 -11.09
N ASP A 9 -4.44 -13.92 -12.10
CA ASP A 9 -5.10 -12.68 -12.49
C ASP A 9 -5.94 -12.08 -11.36
N THR A 10 -6.65 -12.95 -10.64
CA THR A 10 -7.45 -12.55 -9.48
C THR A 10 -6.55 -11.99 -8.37
N TRP A 11 -5.41 -12.64 -8.11
CA TRP A 11 -4.45 -12.16 -7.12
C TRP A 11 -3.87 -10.80 -7.51
N LEU A 12 -3.48 -10.62 -8.78
CA LEU A 12 -2.97 -9.36 -9.31
C LEU A 12 -3.99 -8.23 -9.15
N LYS A 13 -5.24 -8.48 -9.56
CA LYS A 13 -6.35 -7.51 -9.41
C LYS A 13 -6.61 -7.17 -7.95
N LYS A 14 -6.60 -8.16 -7.05
CA LYS A 14 -6.75 -7.93 -5.60
C LYS A 14 -5.64 -7.02 -5.05
N ARG A 15 -4.44 -7.12 -5.59
CA ARG A 15 -3.28 -6.25 -5.25
C ARG A 15 -3.29 -4.90 -5.97
N GLY A 16 -4.30 -4.61 -6.78
CA GLY A 16 -4.41 -3.34 -7.52
C GLY A 16 -3.51 -3.26 -8.75
N LEU A 17 -3.05 -4.41 -9.25
CA LEU A 17 -2.20 -4.52 -10.43
C LEU A 17 -3.03 -4.83 -11.68
N ASN A 18 -2.60 -4.30 -12.82
CA ASN A 18 -3.17 -4.63 -14.12
C ASN A 18 -2.47 -5.88 -14.67
N VAL A 19 -3.25 -6.93 -14.89
CA VAL A 19 -2.79 -8.25 -15.39
C VAL A 19 -2.00 -8.14 -16.69
N HIS A 20 -2.37 -7.22 -17.58
CA HIS A 20 -1.77 -7.13 -18.91
C HIS A 20 -0.50 -6.28 -18.94
N THR A 21 -0.30 -5.40 -17.97
CA THR A 21 0.79 -4.40 -18.02
C THR A 21 1.77 -4.50 -16.86
N PHE A 22 1.47 -5.26 -15.79
CA PHE A 22 2.35 -5.30 -14.62
C PHE A 22 3.75 -5.84 -14.94
N SER A 23 3.87 -6.76 -15.90
CA SER A 23 5.14 -7.38 -16.32
C SER A 23 6.08 -6.43 -17.05
N THR A 24 5.53 -5.42 -17.73
CA THR A 24 6.29 -4.40 -18.48
C THR A 24 6.36 -3.07 -17.73
N THR A 25 5.59 -2.92 -16.65
CA THR A 25 5.62 -1.75 -15.78
C THR A 25 6.88 -1.78 -14.91
N ARG A 26 7.48 -0.60 -14.71
CA ARG A 26 8.65 -0.45 -13.81
C ARG A 26 8.36 -1.01 -12.42
N ILE A 27 9.32 -1.74 -11.87
CA ILE A 27 9.16 -2.47 -10.60
C ILE A 27 8.84 -1.55 -9.43
N GLU A 28 9.33 -0.31 -9.42
CA GLU A 28 9.05 0.70 -8.40
C GLU A 28 7.58 1.11 -8.40
N ILE A 29 6.97 1.21 -9.59
CA ILE A 29 5.55 1.52 -9.75
C ILE A 29 4.72 0.34 -9.27
N VAL A 30 5.07 -0.90 -9.65
CA VAL A 30 4.39 -2.12 -9.21
C VAL A 30 4.41 -2.24 -7.68
N ARG A 31 5.58 -2.03 -7.05
CA ARG A 31 5.72 -2.02 -5.59
C ARG A 31 4.84 -0.94 -4.96
N ALA A 32 4.88 0.28 -5.49
CA ALA A 32 4.07 1.38 -4.98
C ALA A 32 2.55 1.11 -5.16
N GLN A 33 2.10 0.46 -6.23
CA GLN A 33 0.69 0.04 -6.41
C GLN A 33 0.25 -0.95 -5.35
N MET A 34 1.07 -1.97 -5.07
CA MET A 34 0.78 -2.94 -4.02
C MET A 34 0.71 -2.27 -2.65
N VAL A 35 1.65 -1.38 -2.33
CA VAL A 35 1.67 -0.62 -1.08
C VAL A 35 0.46 0.31 -0.98
N ALA A 36 0.11 1.03 -2.05
CA ALA A 36 -1.05 1.90 -2.06
C ALA A 36 -2.35 1.12 -1.83
N LYS A 37 -2.49 -0.06 -2.46
CA LYS A 37 -3.65 -0.92 -2.25
C LYS A 37 -3.75 -1.39 -0.79
N LEU A 38 -2.63 -1.81 -0.21
CA LEU A 38 -2.54 -2.25 1.17
C LEU A 38 -2.85 -1.12 2.17
N LEU A 39 -2.33 0.08 1.92
CA LEU A 39 -2.60 1.27 2.72
C LEU A 39 -4.09 1.61 2.75
N LEU A 40 -4.74 1.60 1.58
CA LEU A 40 -6.16 1.90 1.44
C LEU A 40 -7.07 0.82 2.05
N SER A 41 -6.71 -0.47 1.96
CA SER A 41 -7.55 -1.56 2.47
C SER A 41 -7.42 -1.79 3.97
N ASP A 42 -6.18 -1.79 4.49
CA ASP A 42 -5.90 -2.34 5.82
C ASP A 42 -5.48 -1.24 6.81
N TYR A 43 -4.94 -0.12 6.30
CA TYR A 43 -4.34 0.93 7.12
C TYR A 43 -5.03 2.29 7.00
N GLY A 44 -6.23 2.36 6.40
CA GLY A 44 -6.97 3.60 6.18
C GLY A 44 -7.13 4.46 7.44
N LYS A 45 -7.34 3.83 8.60
CA LYS A 45 -7.46 4.51 9.91
C LYS A 45 -6.20 5.27 10.37
N TYR A 46 -5.04 5.02 9.75
CA TYR A 46 -3.77 5.67 10.09
C TYR A 46 -3.38 6.80 9.12
N LEU A 47 -4.20 7.01 8.08
CA LEU A 47 -3.99 7.97 7.02
C LEU A 47 -4.85 9.22 7.23
N SER A 48 -4.38 10.37 6.75
CA SER A 48 -5.23 11.56 6.59
C SER A 48 -6.05 11.47 5.31
N THR A 49 -7.09 12.30 5.20
CA THR A 49 -7.90 12.43 3.98
C THR A 49 -7.04 12.73 2.76
N ASP A 50 -6.12 13.70 2.85
CA ASP A 50 -5.20 14.05 1.75
C ASP A 50 -4.33 12.86 1.31
N GLN A 51 -3.88 12.03 2.26
CA GLN A 51 -3.11 10.84 1.95
C GLN A 51 -3.97 9.80 1.22
N ILE A 52 -5.22 9.61 1.64
CA ILE A 52 -6.17 8.70 0.98
C ILE A 52 -6.44 9.18 -0.45
N GLU A 53 -6.68 10.47 -0.65
CA GLU A 53 -6.89 11.07 -1.98
C GLU A 53 -5.67 10.90 -2.88
N ALA A 54 -4.47 11.18 -2.36
CA ALA A 54 -3.21 11.00 -3.10
C ALA A 54 -2.99 9.53 -3.52
N LEU A 55 -3.32 8.58 -2.64
CA LEU A 55 -3.22 7.14 -2.96
C LEU A 55 -4.24 6.72 -4.03
N HIS A 56 -5.46 7.23 -3.97
CA HIS A 56 -6.46 6.96 -5.02
C HIS A 56 -6.06 7.56 -6.37
N GLU A 57 -5.54 8.79 -6.39
CA GLU A 57 -5.06 9.41 -7.63
C GLU A 57 -3.86 8.67 -8.21
N PHE A 58 -2.93 8.25 -7.36
CA PHE A 58 -1.84 7.40 -7.78
C PHE A 58 -2.34 6.09 -8.41
N GLN A 59 -3.30 5.40 -7.79
CA GLN A 59 -3.85 4.16 -8.35
C GLN A 59 -4.52 4.37 -9.70
N ARG A 60 -5.29 5.46 -9.87
CA ARG A 60 -5.89 5.82 -11.17
C ARG A 60 -4.83 6.10 -12.23
N THR A 61 -3.78 6.81 -11.86
CA THR A 61 -2.66 7.14 -12.76
C THR A 61 -1.89 5.89 -13.16
N ALA A 62 -1.59 5.01 -12.20
CA ALA A 62 -0.83 3.79 -12.42
C ALA A 62 -1.62 2.72 -13.20
N ALA A 63 -2.95 2.71 -13.10
CA ALA A 63 -3.82 1.85 -13.91
C ALA A 63 -3.94 2.32 -15.38
N ASN A 64 -3.60 3.58 -15.67
CA ASN A 64 -3.70 4.16 -17.00
C ASN A 64 -2.35 4.06 -17.74
N GLY A 65 -2.28 3.22 -18.77
CA GLY A 65 -1.06 2.98 -19.55
C GLY A 65 -0.41 4.21 -20.19
N LYS A 66 -1.17 5.29 -20.46
CA LYS A 66 -0.62 6.55 -20.99
C LYS A 66 -0.11 7.49 -19.89
N LYS A 67 -0.63 7.36 -18.66
CA LYS A 67 -0.25 8.22 -17.53
C LYS A 67 0.79 7.58 -16.63
N VAL A 68 0.90 6.25 -16.59
CA VAL A 68 1.88 5.50 -15.79
C VAL A 68 3.31 5.91 -16.10
N VAL A 69 3.62 6.27 -17.34
CA VAL A 69 4.94 6.76 -17.77
C VAL A 69 5.34 8.08 -17.11
N LYS A 70 4.37 8.85 -16.60
CA LYS A 70 4.61 10.12 -15.88
C LYS A 70 4.92 9.90 -14.40
N ILE A 71 4.79 8.68 -13.90
CA ILE A 71 5.10 8.36 -12.51
C ILE A 71 6.61 8.30 -12.33
N THR A 72 7.13 9.20 -11.50
CA THR A 72 8.54 9.27 -11.16
C THR A 72 8.83 8.41 -9.93
N ASP A 73 10.11 8.04 -9.73
CA ASP A 73 10.52 7.33 -8.52
C ASP A 73 10.22 8.13 -7.25
N GLY A 74 10.29 9.45 -7.32
CA GLY A 74 9.90 10.34 -6.22
C GLY A 74 8.45 10.14 -5.78
N VAL A 75 7.53 9.86 -6.71
CA VAL A 75 6.14 9.53 -6.37
C VAL A 75 6.06 8.16 -5.70
N CYS A 76 6.77 7.15 -6.24
CA CYS A 76 6.82 5.81 -5.65
C CYS A 76 7.38 5.83 -4.21
N PHE A 77 8.47 6.58 -3.98
CA PHE A 77 9.07 6.74 -2.65
C PHE A 77 8.14 7.44 -1.67
N LYS A 78 7.37 8.45 -2.09
CA LYS A 78 6.36 9.07 -1.22
C LYS A 78 5.37 8.03 -0.68
N ILE A 79 4.89 7.12 -1.52
CA ILE A 79 3.95 6.06 -1.12
C ILE A 79 4.60 5.05 -0.18
N MET A 80 5.82 4.61 -0.49
CA MET A 80 6.57 3.71 0.40
C MET A 80 6.85 4.35 1.77
N ASN A 81 7.17 5.64 1.80
CA ASN A 81 7.39 6.39 3.03
C ASN A 81 6.11 6.54 3.87
N MET A 82 4.93 6.65 3.25
CA MET A 82 3.65 6.61 3.97
C MET A 82 3.49 5.29 4.72
N MET A 83 3.81 4.15 4.08
CA MET A 83 3.79 2.85 4.75
C MET A 83 4.79 2.78 5.91
N THR A 84 6.02 3.26 5.72
CA THR A 84 7.01 3.33 6.81
C THR A 84 6.48 4.17 7.99
N ALA A 85 5.83 5.30 7.72
CA ALA A 85 5.25 6.15 8.76
C ALA A 85 4.09 5.45 9.50
N VAL A 86 3.21 4.76 8.77
CA VAL A 86 2.13 3.94 9.36
C VAL A 86 2.70 2.85 10.26
N ASN A 87 3.69 2.10 9.78
CA ASN A 87 4.35 1.04 10.56
C ASN A 87 4.98 1.58 11.84
N ARG A 88 5.60 2.77 11.80
CA ARG A 88 6.12 3.45 13.00
C ARG A 88 5.01 3.78 13.99
N LYS A 89 3.86 4.30 13.52
CA LYS A 89 2.71 4.59 14.40
C LYS A 89 2.21 3.32 15.09
N ILE A 90 2.02 2.24 14.33
CA ILE A 90 1.56 0.93 14.83
C ILE A 90 2.54 0.39 15.87
N PHE A 91 3.83 0.35 15.55
CA PHE A 91 4.87 -0.12 16.47
C PHE A 91 4.87 0.66 17.79
N MET A 92 4.74 1.98 17.72
CA MET A 92 4.67 2.82 18.93
C MET A 92 3.40 2.57 19.74
N GLN A 93 2.26 2.26 19.11
CA GLN A 93 1.04 1.86 19.79
C GLN A 93 1.24 0.52 20.54
N HIS A 94 1.77 -0.50 19.87
CA HIS A 94 2.07 -1.79 20.51
C HIS A 94 3.04 -1.64 21.69
N ARG A 95 4.10 -0.84 21.52
CA ARG A 95 5.07 -0.57 22.60
C ARG A 95 4.41 0.10 23.81
N LYS A 96 3.46 1.01 23.59
CA LYS A 96 2.70 1.65 24.70
C LYS A 96 1.78 0.66 25.40
N LEU A 97 1.10 -0.21 24.67
CA LEU A 97 0.23 -1.25 25.23
C LEU A 97 1.02 -2.26 26.07
N ALA A 98 2.15 -2.75 25.56
CA ALA A 98 3.03 -3.66 26.29
C ALA A 98 3.51 -3.04 27.62
N LYS A 99 3.92 -1.76 27.59
CA LYS A 99 4.30 -1.04 28.82
C LYS A 99 3.16 -0.85 29.80
N ARG A 100 1.91 -0.74 29.35
CA ARG A 100 0.74 -0.61 30.23
C ARG A 100 0.38 -1.95 30.87
N SER A 101 0.42 -3.04 30.10
CA SER A 101 0.16 -4.39 30.60
C SER A 101 1.18 -4.84 31.66
N ASN A 102 2.43 -4.37 31.55
CA ASN A 102 3.51 -4.76 32.47
C ASN A 102 3.69 -3.80 33.67
N ARG A 103 2.76 -2.87 33.92
CA ARG A 103 2.81 -2.06 35.15
C ARG A 103 2.27 -2.89 36.33
N PRO A 104 3.01 -3.02 37.44
CA PRO A 104 2.45 -3.58 38.65
C PRO A 104 1.26 -2.72 39.09
N VAL A 105 0.15 -3.36 39.44
CA VAL A 105 -0.98 -2.69 40.09
C VAL A 105 -0.46 -2.18 41.43
N ALA A 106 -0.51 -0.88 41.66
CA ALA A 106 -0.16 -0.30 42.95
C ALA A 106 -1.13 -0.87 44.00
N GLN A 107 -0.58 -1.57 44.99
CA GLN A 107 -1.29 -2.02 46.20
C GLN A 107 -1.62 -0.83 47.09
#